data_AF-A0AAJ2Q8A8-F1
#
_entry.id   AF-A0AAJ2Q8A8-F1
#
_cell.length_a   1.000
_cell.length_b   1.000
_cell.length_c   1.000
_cell.angle_alpha   90.00
_cell.angle_beta   90.00
_cell.angle_gamma   90.00
#
_symmetry.space_group_name_H-M   'P 1'
#
loop_
_entity.id
_entity.type
_entity.pdbx_description
1 polymer ?
#
loop_
_entity_poly.entity_id
_entity_poly.type
_entity_poly.pdbx_seq_one_letter_code
_entity_poly.pdbx_strand_id
1 'polypeptide(L)'
;MDPTALRVYVRNAALQRVGQVDDYTSLTVVARYNAIGAYTMEISADSEKTSLLTEGNGLIIRTAAGDTVLSGPIRTVDWSRSESDAGSGKLTVTGADDTALLAQYTCWPAPAAVIGSQADAVYKISAVKAETAMRALVNANAGPGALASRMNTLLTLAADGTRGPAVTRQVNQFDGLLTVLQDLGGAAKLGFRVVQVGAALQFQVYAPTDNSGTARFSFGLGNLLDASYTTTPPTCTRALVVAGGQSSPRSCKTYDRTDPLFPGLVIEQFVDLTSVDTASVDLVAQMDQAAEEALTSGAGQGSLTVSPIDIPLLRYGRDYQVGDTVSVQVRATWMTDVVREVTLTSTASEGTATKAAVGDSAGDGTVARIYQYLAQVKKDIGRLKTRKAA
;
A
#
# COMPACT_ATOMS: atom_id res chain seq x y z
N MET A 1 1.97 3.45 -32.88
CA MET A 1 1.85 3.31 -31.41
C MET A 1 2.58 4.48 -30.79
N ASP A 2 1.90 5.24 -29.95
CA ASP A 2 2.54 6.25 -29.11
C ASP A 2 3.64 5.58 -28.25
N PRO A 3 4.91 6.02 -28.33
CA PRO A 3 6.03 5.41 -27.60
C PRO A 3 5.90 5.47 -26.08
N THR A 4 4.91 6.20 -25.53
CA THR A 4 4.63 6.27 -24.10
C THR A 4 3.44 5.43 -23.62
N ALA A 5 2.60 4.93 -24.53
CA ALA A 5 1.37 4.23 -24.16
C ALA A 5 1.63 2.90 -23.43
N LEU A 6 0.79 2.62 -22.43
CA LEU A 6 0.80 1.35 -21.70
C LEU A 6 0.42 0.19 -22.64
N ARG A 7 1.11 -0.94 -22.46
CA ARG A 7 0.85 -2.18 -23.21
C ARG A 7 0.00 -3.12 -22.34
N VAL A 8 -1.16 -3.50 -22.85
CA VAL A 8 -2.11 -4.36 -22.14
C VAL A 8 -2.19 -5.73 -22.82
N TYR A 9 -1.81 -6.78 -22.10
CA TYR A 9 -1.95 -8.16 -22.56
C TYR A 9 -3.05 -8.87 -21.76
N VAL A 10 -3.81 -9.72 -22.44
CA VAL A 10 -4.84 -10.55 -21.80
C VAL A 10 -4.26 -11.94 -21.53
N ARG A 11 -4.57 -12.47 -20.35
CA ARG A 11 -4.27 -13.86 -19.94
C ARG A 11 -5.56 -14.61 -19.64
N ASN A 12 -5.54 -15.93 -19.83
CA ASN A 12 -6.62 -16.80 -19.37
C ASN A 12 -6.43 -17.20 -17.88
N ALA A 13 -7.40 -17.96 -17.34
CA ALA A 13 -7.35 -18.47 -15.96
C ALA A 13 -6.14 -19.38 -15.67
N ALA A 14 -5.54 -20.00 -16.70
CA ALA A 14 -4.31 -20.78 -16.60
C ALA A 14 -3.03 -19.92 -16.72
N LEU A 15 -3.17 -18.59 -16.67
CA LEU A 15 -2.09 -17.59 -16.81
C LEU A 15 -1.39 -17.60 -18.18
N GLN A 16 -1.97 -18.24 -19.18
CA GLN A 16 -1.42 -18.19 -20.54
C GLN A 16 -1.87 -16.90 -21.21
N ARG A 17 -0.94 -16.21 -21.87
CA ARG A 17 -1.28 -15.02 -22.66
C ARG A 17 -2.11 -15.43 -23.87
N VAL A 18 -3.30 -14.84 -24.02
CA VAL A 18 -4.25 -15.14 -25.10
C VAL A 18 -4.39 -13.99 -26.10
N GLY A 19 -3.93 -12.79 -25.78
CA GLY A 19 -3.96 -11.67 -26.72
C GLY A 19 -3.38 -10.37 -26.17
N GLN A 20 -3.49 -9.32 -26.98
CA GLN A 20 -3.15 -7.94 -26.64
C GLN A 20 -4.35 -7.04 -26.93
N VAL A 21 -4.57 -6.05 -26.06
CA VAL A 21 -5.55 -4.98 -26.24
C VAL A 21 -4.78 -3.70 -26.50
N ASP A 22 -4.95 -3.14 -27.70
CA ASP A 22 -4.26 -1.95 -28.20
C ASP A 22 -5.23 -0.86 -28.69
N ASP A 23 -6.54 -1.11 -28.56
CA ASP A 23 -7.65 -0.25 -28.99
C ASP A 23 -8.53 0.22 -27.81
N TYR A 24 -8.00 0.19 -26.59
CA TYR A 24 -8.66 0.77 -25.43
C TYR A 24 -8.77 2.30 -25.56
N THR A 25 -9.88 2.88 -25.10
CA THR A 25 -10.12 4.33 -25.13
C THR A 25 -9.47 5.02 -23.94
N SER A 26 -9.56 4.40 -22.76
CA SER A 26 -8.93 4.86 -21.54
C SER A 26 -8.44 3.68 -20.69
N LEU A 27 -7.32 3.86 -20.00
CA LEU A 27 -6.79 2.91 -19.04
C LEU A 27 -6.31 3.68 -17.82
N THR A 28 -6.87 3.38 -16.66
CA THR A 28 -6.41 3.86 -15.36
C THR A 28 -5.86 2.69 -14.57
N VAL A 29 -4.64 2.83 -14.09
CA VAL A 29 -3.90 1.81 -13.34
C VAL A 29 -3.44 2.42 -12.03
N VAL A 30 -3.76 1.79 -10.91
CA VAL A 30 -3.37 2.21 -9.57
C VAL A 30 -2.44 1.17 -8.98
N ALA A 31 -1.13 1.43 -9.04
CA ALA A 31 -0.10 0.62 -8.39
C ALA A 31 0.09 1.10 -6.94
N ARG A 32 0.19 0.17 -5.98
CA ARG A 32 0.34 0.51 -4.55
C ARG A 32 1.51 -0.23 -3.91
N TYR A 33 2.17 0.44 -2.97
CA TYR A 33 3.22 -0.12 -2.14
C TYR A 33 2.61 -0.94 -1.00
N ASN A 34 2.90 -2.24 -0.95
CA ASN A 34 2.40 -3.18 0.06
C ASN A 34 0.86 -3.22 0.16
N ALA A 35 0.14 -2.92 -0.92
CA ALA A 35 -1.32 -2.97 -0.92
C ALA A 35 -1.84 -3.45 -2.28
N ILE A 36 -3.11 -3.82 -2.33
CA ILE A 36 -3.74 -4.32 -3.54
C ILE A 36 -3.96 -3.14 -4.49
N GLY A 37 -3.27 -3.16 -5.62
CA GLY A 37 -3.52 -2.25 -6.74
C GLY A 37 -4.82 -2.56 -7.47
N ALA A 38 -5.21 -1.68 -8.38
CA ALA A 38 -6.42 -1.83 -9.18
C ALA A 38 -6.20 -1.31 -10.61
N TYR A 39 -7.06 -1.74 -11.53
CA TYR A 39 -7.11 -1.16 -12.86
C TYR A 39 -8.55 -1.05 -13.35
N THR A 40 -8.78 -0.04 -14.18
CA THR A 40 -10.02 0.20 -14.91
C THR A 40 -9.67 0.54 -16.33
N MET A 41 -10.25 -0.18 -17.30
CA MET A 41 -10.04 0.03 -18.71
C MET A 41 -11.38 0.23 -19.40
N GLU A 42 -11.48 1.25 -20.24
CA GLU A 42 -12.62 1.45 -21.13
C GLU A 42 -12.23 1.08 -22.56
N ILE A 43 -13.15 0.44 -23.26
CA ILE A 43 -13.01 0.02 -24.66
C ILE A 43 -14.36 0.10 -25.35
N SER A 44 -14.35 0.33 -26.67
CA SER A 44 -15.57 0.24 -27.47
C SER A 44 -16.16 -1.17 -27.40
N ALA A 45 -17.48 -1.26 -27.23
CA ALA A 45 -18.18 -2.55 -27.25
C ALA A 45 -18.12 -3.25 -28.63
N ASP A 46 -17.80 -2.52 -29.69
CA ASP A 46 -17.62 -3.07 -31.05
C ASP A 46 -16.20 -3.59 -31.32
N SER A 47 -15.28 -3.48 -30.35
CA SER A 47 -13.92 -3.97 -30.50
C SER A 47 -13.89 -5.49 -30.68
N GLU A 48 -13.05 -5.97 -31.60
CA GLU A 48 -12.78 -7.40 -31.78
C GLU A 48 -12.15 -8.03 -30.52
N LYS A 49 -11.52 -7.22 -29.66
CA LYS A 49 -10.84 -7.65 -28.43
C LYS A 49 -11.80 -7.89 -27.27
N THR A 50 -13.06 -7.45 -27.36
CA THR A 50 -14.07 -7.65 -26.30
C THR A 50 -14.27 -9.11 -25.93
N SER A 51 -14.15 -10.02 -26.90
CA SER A 51 -14.20 -11.48 -26.68
C SER A 51 -13.12 -12.02 -25.73
N LEU A 52 -12.00 -11.30 -25.58
CA LEU A 52 -10.92 -11.65 -24.65
C LEU A 52 -11.19 -11.12 -23.23
N LEU A 53 -12.05 -10.11 -23.10
CA LEU A 53 -12.32 -9.38 -21.87
C LEU A 53 -13.52 -10.00 -21.16
N THR A 54 -13.30 -11.20 -20.61
CA THR A 54 -14.31 -11.93 -19.85
C THR A 54 -13.87 -12.12 -18.41
N GLU A 55 -14.83 -12.25 -17.50
CA GLU A 55 -14.55 -12.63 -16.11
C GLU A 55 -13.79 -13.96 -16.07
N GLY A 56 -12.81 -14.05 -15.17
CA GLY A 56 -11.89 -15.20 -15.08
C GLY A 56 -10.62 -15.07 -15.94
N ASN A 57 -10.63 -14.24 -16.99
CA ASN A 57 -9.39 -13.78 -17.62
C ASN A 57 -8.73 -12.69 -16.76
N GLY A 58 -7.52 -12.28 -17.12
CA GLY A 58 -6.80 -11.21 -16.44
C GLY A 58 -6.04 -10.31 -17.40
N LEU A 59 -5.55 -9.19 -16.88
CA LEU A 59 -4.69 -8.28 -17.61
C LEU A 59 -3.26 -8.34 -17.06
N ILE A 60 -2.30 -8.18 -17.96
CA ILE A 60 -0.89 -7.92 -17.66
C ILE A 60 -0.58 -6.56 -18.28
N ILE A 61 -0.36 -5.56 -17.43
CA ILE A 61 -0.18 -4.17 -17.84
C ILE A 61 1.30 -3.82 -17.71
N ARG A 62 1.87 -3.35 -18.80
CA ARG A 62 3.30 -3.05 -18.91
C ARG A 62 3.53 -1.62 -19.35
N THR A 63 4.66 -1.05 -18.91
CA THR A 63 5.19 0.19 -19.49
C THR A 63 5.52 -0.03 -20.97
N ALA A 64 5.70 1.07 -21.71
CA ALA A 64 6.15 0.99 -23.10
C ALA A 64 7.53 0.30 -23.24
N ALA A 65 8.37 0.39 -22.20
CA ALA A 65 9.68 -0.30 -22.13
C ALA A 65 9.54 -1.82 -21.90
N GLY A 66 8.37 -2.30 -21.45
CA GLY A 66 8.07 -3.71 -21.25
C GLY A 66 8.08 -4.17 -19.79
N ASP A 67 8.35 -3.27 -18.85
CA ASP A 67 8.31 -3.56 -17.41
C ASP A 67 6.86 -3.77 -16.96
N THR A 68 6.62 -4.82 -16.18
CA THR A 68 5.29 -5.07 -15.60
C THR A 68 5.00 -4.04 -14.52
N VAL A 69 3.93 -3.26 -14.73
CA VAL A 69 3.40 -2.34 -13.73
C VAL A 69 2.54 -3.12 -12.74
N LEU A 70 1.56 -3.87 -13.25
CA LEU A 70 0.77 -4.84 -12.50
C LEU A 70 0.26 -5.97 -13.39
N SER A 71 -0.19 -7.04 -12.77
CA SER A 71 -1.03 -8.06 -13.38
C SER A 71 -2.17 -8.42 -12.43
N GLY A 72 -3.29 -8.91 -12.96
CA GLY A 72 -4.44 -9.20 -12.11
C GLY A 72 -5.63 -9.79 -12.86
N PRO A 73 -6.56 -10.48 -12.16
CA PRO A 73 -7.79 -10.96 -12.76
C PRO A 73 -8.78 -9.82 -13.04
N ILE A 74 -9.51 -9.95 -14.14
CA ILE A 74 -10.71 -9.16 -14.43
C ILE A 74 -11.79 -9.56 -13.41
N ARG A 75 -12.40 -8.55 -12.79
CA ARG A 75 -13.46 -8.71 -11.78
C ARG A 75 -14.83 -8.43 -12.34
N THR A 76 -14.98 -7.35 -13.11
CA THR A 76 -16.24 -7.00 -13.77
C THR A 76 -15.98 -6.53 -15.19
N VAL A 77 -16.97 -6.75 -16.05
CA VAL A 77 -17.02 -6.25 -17.43
C VAL A 77 -18.40 -5.64 -17.63
N ASP A 78 -18.49 -4.34 -17.40
CA ASP A 78 -19.77 -3.65 -17.35
C ASP A 78 -20.04 -2.93 -18.68
N TRP A 79 -21.21 -3.18 -19.28
CA TRP A 79 -21.63 -2.49 -20.50
C TRP A 79 -22.44 -1.24 -20.18
N SER A 80 -22.19 -0.17 -20.92
CA SER A 80 -23.01 1.05 -20.87
C SER A 80 -23.10 1.70 -22.25
N ARG A 81 -24.21 2.41 -22.49
CA ARG A 81 -24.43 3.21 -23.69
C ARG A 81 -25.35 4.38 -23.37
N SER A 82 -24.97 5.56 -23.85
CA SER A 82 -25.75 6.80 -23.86
C SER A 82 -26.14 7.17 -25.30
N GLU A 83 -27.11 8.07 -25.47
CA GLU A 83 -27.49 8.58 -26.81
C GLU A 83 -26.33 9.28 -27.53
N SER A 84 -25.37 9.83 -26.77
CA SER A 84 -24.15 10.45 -27.31
C SER A 84 -23.06 9.44 -27.69
N ASP A 85 -23.18 8.17 -27.31
CA ASP A 85 -22.19 7.15 -27.65
C ASP A 85 -22.42 6.61 -29.07
N ALA A 86 -21.35 6.62 -29.87
CA ALA A 86 -21.35 5.96 -31.18
C ALA A 86 -21.32 4.42 -31.05
N GLY A 87 -21.82 3.72 -32.06
CA GLY A 87 -21.76 2.26 -32.15
C GLY A 87 -22.59 1.54 -31.08
N SER A 88 -22.08 0.40 -30.59
CA SER A 88 -22.73 -0.43 -29.56
C SER A 88 -22.48 0.03 -28.13
N GLY A 89 -21.85 1.19 -27.92
CA GLY A 89 -21.51 1.72 -26.59
C GLY A 89 -20.11 1.34 -26.12
N LYS A 90 -19.91 1.28 -24.79
CA LYS A 90 -18.61 1.05 -24.16
C LYS A 90 -18.67 -0.08 -23.14
N LEU A 91 -17.55 -0.79 -23.00
CA LEU A 91 -17.29 -1.72 -21.91
C LEU A 91 -16.31 -1.11 -20.91
N THR A 92 -16.61 -1.25 -19.63
CA THR A 92 -15.75 -0.88 -18.51
C THR A 92 -15.25 -2.16 -17.86
N VAL A 93 -13.97 -2.46 -18.03
CA VAL A 93 -13.31 -3.63 -17.47
C VAL A 93 -12.59 -3.21 -16.20
N THR A 94 -12.97 -3.79 -15.07
CA THR A 94 -12.31 -3.52 -13.78
C THR A 94 -11.58 -4.76 -13.28
N GLY A 95 -10.50 -4.55 -12.53
CA GLY A 95 -9.79 -5.63 -11.89
C GLY A 95 -8.88 -5.19 -10.76
N ALA A 96 -8.32 -6.17 -10.06
CA ALA A 96 -7.42 -5.97 -8.93
C ALA A 96 -6.08 -6.63 -9.20
N ASP A 97 -5.01 -6.11 -8.61
CA ASP A 97 -3.67 -6.69 -8.67
C ASP A 97 -3.64 -8.12 -8.13
N ASP A 98 -2.78 -8.98 -8.67
CA ASP A 98 -2.57 -10.38 -8.24
C ASP A 98 -2.14 -10.49 -6.77
N THR A 99 -1.63 -9.40 -6.18
CA THR A 99 -1.39 -9.26 -4.73
C THR A 99 -2.68 -9.49 -3.92
N ALA A 100 -3.86 -9.30 -4.51
CA ALA A 100 -5.15 -9.68 -3.93
C ALA A 100 -5.26 -11.17 -3.60
N LEU A 101 -4.43 -12.03 -4.21
CA LEU A 101 -4.33 -13.44 -3.82
C LEU A 101 -3.99 -13.59 -2.34
N LEU A 102 -3.09 -12.75 -1.81
CA LEU A 102 -2.61 -12.84 -0.43
C LEU A 102 -3.73 -12.53 0.58
N ALA A 103 -4.72 -11.73 0.20
CA ALA A 103 -5.86 -11.41 1.06
C ALA A 103 -6.87 -12.58 1.20
N GLN A 104 -6.75 -13.61 0.36
CA GLN A 104 -7.63 -14.79 0.39
C GLN A 104 -7.18 -15.84 1.41
N TYR A 105 -6.01 -15.64 2.03
CA TYR A 105 -5.40 -16.59 2.95
C TYR A 105 -5.31 -16.03 4.37
N THR A 106 -5.40 -16.94 5.32
CA THR A 106 -5.14 -16.67 6.75
C THR A 106 -3.86 -17.37 7.21
N CYS A 107 -3.15 -16.80 8.15
CA CYS A 107 -1.96 -17.37 8.76
C CYS A 107 -2.34 -18.41 9.81
N TRP A 108 -2.06 -19.68 9.53
CA TRP A 108 -2.32 -20.77 10.49
C TRP A 108 -1.20 -20.87 11.52
N PRO A 109 -1.52 -21.07 12.82
CA PRO A 109 -0.50 -21.31 13.86
C PRO A 109 0.41 -22.50 13.53
N ALA A 110 -0.18 -23.60 13.03
CA ALA A 110 0.52 -24.78 12.56
C ALA A 110 0.16 -25.04 11.08
N PRO A 111 0.83 -24.39 10.10
CA PRO A 111 0.43 -24.44 8.69
C PRO A 111 0.51 -25.83 8.05
N ALA A 112 1.30 -26.74 8.63
CA ALA A 112 1.42 -28.12 8.16
C ALA A 112 0.35 -29.07 8.75
N ALA A 113 -0.48 -28.59 9.69
CA ALA A 113 -1.56 -29.38 10.28
C ALA A 113 -2.91 -29.01 9.64
N VAL A 114 -3.79 -29.98 9.47
CA VAL A 114 -5.17 -29.73 9.03
C VAL A 114 -5.90 -28.84 10.03
N ILE A 115 -7.00 -28.20 9.61
CA ILE A 115 -7.73 -27.22 10.43
C ILE A 115 -8.18 -27.79 11.79
N GLY A 116 -8.54 -29.08 11.85
CA GLY A 116 -8.96 -29.76 13.08
C GLY A 116 -7.82 -30.16 14.02
N SER A 117 -6.56 -29.85 13.69
CA SER A 117 -5.37 -30.29 14.43
C SER A 117 -4.37 -29.15 14.67
N GLN A 118 -4.86 -27.91 14.77
CA GLN A 118 -4.05 -26.75 15.13
C GLN A 118 -3.70 -26.80 16.62
N ALA A 119 -2.55 -27.41 16.94
CA ALA A 119 -2.08 -27.54 18.32
C ALA A 119 -1.33 -26.31 18.85
N ASP A 120 -0.77 -25.49 17.96
CA ASP A 120 -0.06 -24.26 18.31
C ASP A 120 -1.06 -23.10 18.50
N ALA A 121 -0.80 -22.25 19.49
CA ALA A 121 -1.60 -21.05 19.74
C ALA A 121 -1.25 -19.89 18.80
N VAL A 122 -0.01 -19.86 18.28
CA VAL A 122 0.51 -18.79 17.42
C VAL A 122 1.52 -19.35 16.43
N TYR A 123 1.69 -18.67 15.29
CA TYR A 123 2.80 -18.95 14.39
C TYR A 123 4.04 -18.18 14.85
N LYS A 124 5.17 -18.87 15.04
CA LYS A 124 6.41 -18.28 15.57
C LYS A 124 7.43 -18.02 14.47
N ILE A 125 7.84 -16.77 14.34
CA ILE A 125 8.99 -16.33 13.53
C ILE A 125 10.15 -16.11 14.49
N SER A 126 11.27 -16.80 14.30
CA SER A 126 12.39 -16.80 15.25
C SER A 126 13.70 -16.36 14.59
N ALA A 127 14.08 -15.09 14.81
CA ALA A 127 15.36 -14.49 14.41
C ALA A 127 15.76 -14.71 12.92
N VAL A 128 14.78 -14.70 12.02
CA VAL A 128 15.01 -14.84 10.57
C VAL A 128 14.93 -13.48 9.88
N LYS A 129 15.64 -13.34 8.76
CA LYS A 129 15.57 -12.11 7.94
C LYS A 129 14.13 -11.82 7.52
N ALA A 130 13.75 -10.55 7.50
CA ALA A 130 12.38 -10.13 7.21
C ALA A 130 11.86 -10.69 5.87
N GLU A 131 12.66 -10.63 4.80
CA GLU A 131 12.30 -11.24 3.52
C GLU A 131 12.06 -12.75 3.66
N THR A 132 12.98 -13.47 4.30
CA THR A 132 12.87 -14.91 4.53
C THR A 132 11.62 -15.25 5.34
N ALA A 133 11.28 -14.45 6.36
CA ALA A 133 10.07 -14.62 7.15
C ALA A 133 8.80 -14.43 6.31
N MET A 134 8.73 -13.36 5.51
CA MET A 134 7.61 -13.08 4.62
C MET A 134 7.43 -14.19 3.58
N ARG A 135 8.53 -14.64 2.95
CA ARG A 135 8.51 -15.77 2.01
C ARG A 135 8.07 -17.06 2.68
N ALA A 136 8.54 -17.36 3.88
CA ALA A 136 8.15 -18.55 4.63
C ALA A 136 6.66 -18.57 4.98
N LEU A 137 6.10 -17.42 5.39
CA LEU A 137 4.67 -17.28 5.63
C LEU A 137 3.84 -17.55 4.38
N VAL A 138 4.21 -16.95 3.24
CA VAL A 138 3.52 -17.19 1.97
C VAL A 138 3.67 -18.66 1.56
N ASN A 139 4.87 -19.22 1.65
CA ASN A 139 5.15 -20.61 1.29
C ASN A 139 4.26 -21.58 2.07
N ALA A 140 4.16 -21.38 3.39
CA ALA A 140 3.48 -22.30 4.29
C ALA A 140 1.94 -22.18 4.22
N ASN A 141 1.41 -20.99 3.88
CA ASN A 141 -0.03 -20.76 3.91
C ASN A 141 -0.72 -20.83 2.54
N ALA A 142 -0.01 -20.48 1.45
CA ALA A 142 -0.59 -20.35 0.10
C ALA A 142 0.31 -20.92 -1.01
N GLY A 143 1.63 -20.95 -0.81
CA GLY A 143 2.61 -21.34 -1.82
C GLY A 143 2.85 -22.86 -1.91
N PRO A 144 3.94 -23.27 -2.59
CA PRO A 144 4.23 -24.69 -2.86
C PRO A 144 4.44 -25.56 -1.61
N GLY A 145 4.82 -24.95 -0.49
CA GLY A 145 4.98 -25.64 0.80
C GLY A 145 3.69 -25.72 1.63
N ALA A 146 2.57 -25.19 1.14
CA ALA A 146 1.30 -25.22 1.86
C ALA A 146 0.65 -26.59 1.80
N LEU A 147 -0.27 -26.85 2.72
CA LEU A 147 -1.13 -28.04 2.66
C LEU A 147 -1.84 -28.13 1.31
N ALA A 148 -1.98 -29.35 0.77
CA ALA A 148 -2.56 -29.58 -0.56
C ALA A 148 -3.97 -28.96 -0.74
N SER A 149 -4.77 -28.86 0.33
CA SER A 149 -6.09 -28.23 0.31
C SER A 149 -6.06 -26.69 0.25
N ARG A 150 -4.92 -26.07 0.55
CA ARG A 150 -4.71 -24.62 0.55
C ARG A 150 -3.77 -24.16 -0.55
N MET A 151 -2.88 -25.04 -1.00
CA MET A 151 -1.85 -24.75 -1.99
C MET A 151 -2.45 -24.15 -3.26
N ASN A 152 -1.97 -22.97 -3.63
CA ASN A 152 -2.20 -22.43 -4.96
C ASN A 152 -1.11 -22.94 -5.90
N THR A 153 -1.47 -23.82 -6.83
CA THR A 153 -0.53 -24.45 -7.77
C THR A 153 0.14 -23.46 -8.73
N LEU A 154 -0.46 -22.28 -8.92
CA LEU A 154 0.07 -21.23 -9.78
C LEU A 154 0.99 -20.27 -9.03
N LEU A 155 1.05 -20.32 -7.69
CA LEU A 155 1.89 -19.45 -6.88
C LEU A 155 3.30 -20.03 -6.69
N THR A 156 4.28 -19.22 -7.03
CA THR A 156 5.70 -19.47 -6.85
C THR A 156 6.33 -18.37 -6.01
N LEU A 157 7.53 -18.62 -5.51
CA LEU A 157 8.29 -17.65 -4.72
C LEU A 157 9.53 -17.23 -5.50
N ALA A 158 9.81 -15.93 -5.56
CA ALA A 158 11.10 -15.45 -6.03
C ALA A 158 12.25 -15.98 -5.14
N ALA A 159 13.47 -15.96 -5.65
CA ALA A 159 14.66 -16.33 -4.88
C ALA A 159 14.78 -15.46 -3.62
N ASP A 160 15.26 -16.05 -2.53
CA ASP A 160 15.48 -15.33 -1.28
C ASP A 160 16.72 -14.44 -1.39
N GLY A 161 16.54 -13.12 -1.30
CA GLY A 161 17.64 -12.16 -1.22
C GLY A 161 18.13 -11.91 0.21
N THR A 162 17.50 -12.51 1.23
CA THR A 162 17.82 -12.34 2.66
C THR A 162 17.79 -10.88 3.14
N ARG A 163 16.92 -10.06 2.54
CA ARG A 163 16.84 -8.61 2.81
C ARG A 163 16.19 -8.29 4.16
N GLY A 164 16.51 -7.11 4.67
CA GLY A 164 15.94 -6.53 5.88
C GLY A 164 16.60 -6.96 7.20
N PRO A 165 16.10 -6.44 8.33
CA PRO A 165 16.55 -6.84 9.66
C PRO A 165 16.10 -8.27 10.00
N ALA A 166 16.68 -8.85 11.06
CA ALA A 166 16.16 -10.08 11.65
C ALA A 166 14.88 -9.76 12.43
N VAL A 167 13.86 -10.61 12.28
CA VAL A 167 12.55 -10.47 12.92
C VAL A 167 12.32 -11.66 13.83
N THR A 168 11.88 -11.36 15.05
CA THR A 168 11.31 -12.33 15.99
C THR A 168 9.92 -11.85 16.34
N ARG A 169 8.88 -12.60 15.93
CA ARG A 169 7.49 -12.18 16.08
C ARG A 169 6.58 -13.39 16.22
N GLN A 170 5.51 -13.24 17.00
CA GLN A 170 4.38 -14.16 17.01
C GLN A 170 3.28 -13.56 16.15
N VAL A 171 2.76 -14.33 15.21
CA VAL A 171 1.60 -13.94 14.40
C VAL A 171 0.35 -14.50 15.07
N ASN A 172 -0.68 -13.66 15.26
CA ASN A 172 -1.90 -14.11 15.91
C ASN A 172 -2.59 -15.18 15.07
N GLN A 173 -3.39 -16.00 15.75
CA GLN A 173 -4.11 -17.09 15.10
C GLN A 173 -5.04 -16.57 14.00
N PHE A 174 -4.89 -17.11 12.81
CA PHE A 174 -5.76 -16.86 11.66
C PHE A 174 -5.82 -15.41 11.16
N ASP A 175 -4.84 -14.58 11.52
CA ASP A 175 -4.71 -13.23 10.93
C ASP A 175 -4.63 -13.32 9.39
N GLY A 176 -5.17 -12.30 8.71
CA GLY A 176 -5.09 -12.21 7.25
C GLY A 176 -3.64 -12.16 6.77
N LEU A 177 -3.28 -13.03 5.82
CA LEU A 177 -1.89 -13.14 5.32
C LEU A 177 -1.39 -11.81 4.75
N LEU A 178 -2.23 -11.09 3.99
CA LEU A 178 -1.89 -9.75 3.50
C LEU A 178 -1.56 -8.78 4.64
N THR A 179 -2.39 -8.71 5.69
CA THR A 179 -2.20 -7.81 6.83
C THR A 179 -0.89 -8.11 7.56
N VAL A 180 -0.60 -9.38 7.81
CA VAL A 180 0.65 -9.79 8.45
C VAL A 180 1.87 -9.40 7.61
N LEU A 181 1.79 -9.55 6.28
CA LEU A 181 2.85 -9.13 5.37
C LEU A 181 3.00 -7.61 5.30
N GLN A 182 1.91 -6.85 5.39
CA GLN A 182 1.93 -5.39 5.46
C GLN A 182 2.68 -4.91 6.70
N ASP A 183 2.39 -5.48 7.86
CA ASP A 183 3.09 -5.14 9.10
C ASP A 183 4.59 -5.46 9.02
N LEU A 184 4.93 -6.67 8.56
CA LEU A 184 6.32 -7.11 8.43
C LEU A 184 7.08 -6.25 7.42
N GLY A 185 6.48 -5.99 6.26
CA GLY A 185 7.06 -5.15 5.21
C GLY A 185 7.23 -3.70 5.66
N GLY A 186 6.24 -3.15 6.37
CA GLY A 186 6.30 -1.81 6.96
C GLY A 186 7.44 -1.66 7.97
N ALA A 187 7.50 -2.57 8.95
CA ALA A 187 8.55 -2.56 9.97
C ALA A 187 9.95 -2.78 9.39
N ALA A 188 10.08 -3.64 8.38
CA ALA A 188 11.36 -3.95 7.72
C ALA A 188 11.75 -2.95 6.64
N LYS A 189 10.87 -2.00 6.28
CA LYS A 189 10.99 -1.11 5.11
C LYS A 189 11.21 -1.89 3.80
N LEU A 190 10.49 -2.98 3.63
CA LEU A 190 10.51 -3.83 2.44
C LEU A 190 9.18 -3.76 1.69
N GLY A 191 9.28 -3.82 0.36
CA GLY A 191 8.17 -3.96 -0.55
C GLY A 191 7.86 -5.42 -0.86
N PHE A 192 6.59 -5.75 -1.06
CA PHE A 192 6.19 -7.02 -1.65
C PHE A 192 5.12 -6.83 -2.72
N ARG A 193 5.05 -7.78 -3.65
CA ARG A 193 4.02 -7.87 -4.69
C ARG A 193 3.87 -9.29 -5.18
N VAL A 194 2.72 -9.60 -5.78
CA VAL A 194 2.53 -10.79 -6.60
C VAL A 194 2.38 -10.33 -8.04
N VAL A 195 3.26 -10.79 -8.91
CA VAL A 195 3.21 -10.46 -10.34
C VAL A 195 3.35 -11.72 -11.17
N GLN A 196 2.76 -11.71 -12.35
CA GLN A 196 2.91 -12.84 -13.26
C GLN A 196 4.31 -12.86 -13.90
N VAL A 197 4.98 -14.01 -13.77
CA VAL A 197 6.26 -14.33 -14.41
C VAL A 197 6.10 -15.64 -15.18
N GLY A 198 6.18 -15.56 -16.51
CA GLY A 198 5.86 -16.71 -17.37
C GLY A 198 4.41 -17.15 -17.18
N ALA A 199 4.22 -18.43 -16.84
CA ALA A 199 2.90 -19.04 -16.58
C ALA A 199 2.59 -19.20 -15.08
N ALA A 200 3.29 -18.48 -14.20
CA ALA A 200 3.08 -18.54 -12.75
C ALA A 200 2.89 -17.14 -12.16
N LEU A 201 2.19 -17.07 -11.04
CA LEU A 201 2.22 -15.93 -10.13
C LEU A 201 3.46 -16.05 -9.26
N GLN A 202 4.27 -15.01 -9.17
CA GLN A 202 5.46 -15.01 -8.33
C GLN A 202 5.32 -13.99 -7.21
N PHE A 203 5.39 -14.46 -5.97
CA PHE A 203 5.57 -13.60 -4.82
C PHE A 203 7.01 -13.06 -4.81
N GLN A 204 7.14 -11.74 -4.86
CA GLN A 204 8.41 -11.03 -4.87
C GLN A 204 8.49 -10.12 -3.66
N VAL A 205 9.63 -10.14 -2.99
CA VAL A 205 10.02 -9.14 -2.00
C VAL A 205 11.14 -8.30 -2.60
N TYR A 206 11.04 -6.98 -2.48
CA TYR A 206 12.01 -6.03 -3.00
C TYR A 206 12.38 -5.01 -1.93
N ALA A 207 13.61 -4.50 -1.98
CA ALA A 207 14.03 -3.38 -1.16
C ALA A 207 13.80 -2.10 -1.97
N PRO A 208 12.98 -1.16 -1.46
CA PRO A 208 12.89 0.15 -2.10
C PRO A 208 14.19 0.93 -2.02
N THR A 209 14.38 1.85 -2.96
CA THR A 209 15.60 2.67 -3.08
C THR A 209 15.34 4.11 -2.65
N ASP A 210 16.33 4.73 -2.00
CA ASP A 210 16.29 6.18 -1.77
C ASP A 210 16.74 6.92 -3.04
N ASN A 211 15.76 7.40 -3.79
CA ASN A 211 15.93 8.20 -5.00
C ASN A 211 15.68 9.69 -4.71
N SER A 212 15.69 10.14 -3.46
CA SER A 212 15.35 11.53 -3.11
C SER A 212 16.30 12.56 -3.74
N GLY A 213 17.54 12.17 -4.06
CA GLY A 213 18.52 13.00 -4.76
C GLY A 213 18.35 13.05 -6.29
N THR A 214 17.72 12.05 -6.90
CA THR A 214 17.61 11.88 -8.36
C THR A 214 16.18 12.07 -8.86
N ALA A 215 15.20 11.46 -8.19
CA ALA A 215 13.77 11.63 -8.41
C ALA A 215 13.26 12.85 -7.62
N ARG A 216 13.41 14.02 -8.24
CA ARG A 216 13.05 15.32 -7.65
C ARG A 216 11.92 15.97 -8.44
N PHE A 217 10.81 16.30 -7.80
CA PHE A 217 9.63 16.89 -8.43
C PHE A 217 9.44 18.34 -8.01
N SER A 218 9.29 19.24 -8.98
CA SER A 218 8.92 20.64 -8.72
C SER A 218 8.37 21.32 -9.97
N PHE A 219 7.57 22.37 -9.77
CA PHE A 219 7.14 23.24 -10.87
C PHE A 219 8.32 23.87 -11.60
N GLY A 220 9.38 24.27 -10.87
CA GLY A 220 10.58 24.87 -11.46
C GLY A 220 11.42 23.91 -12.31
N LEU A 221 11.31 22.60 -12.06
CA LEU A 221 11.95 21.56 -12.89
C LEU A 221 11.08 21.16 -14.09
N GLY A 222 9.86 21.68 -14.21
CA GLY A 222 8.96 21.37 -15.33
C GLY A 222 8.45 19.93 -15.35
N ASN A 223 8.57 19.19 -14.24
CA ASN A 223 8.20 17.78 -14.14
C ASN A 223 7.05 17.54 -13.14
N LEU A 224 6.29 18.59 -12.84
CA LEU A 224 5.18 18.58 -11.89
C LEU A 224 4.03 19.43 -12.43
N LEU A 225 2.87 18.83 -12.60
CA LEU A 225 1.64 19.47 -13.08
C LEU A 225 0.82 20.03 -11.92
N ASP A 226 0.66 19.24 -10.85
CA ASP A 226 -0.06 19.62 -9.63
C ASP A 226 0.65 19.14 -8.38
N ALA A 227 0.44 19.86 -7.28
CA ALA A 227 0.77 19.40 -5.94
C ALA A 227 -0.28 19.90 -4.94
N SER A 228 -0.85 19.00 -4.15
CA SER A 228 -1.80 19.32 -3.10
C SER A 228 -1.43 18.57 -1.82
N TYR A 229 -1.69 19.19 -0.67
CA TYR A 229 -1.59 18.51 0.61
C TYR A 229 -2.89 18.67 1.37
N THR A 230 -3.26 17.66 2.16
CA THR A 230 -4.38 17.73 3.09
C THR A 230 -3.90 17.37 4.49
N THR A 231 -4.64 17.81 5.50
CA THR A 231 -4.37 17.48 6.91
C THR A 231 -5.66 17.08 7.59
N THR A 232 -5.64 15.96 8.29
CA THR A 232 -6.72 15.48 9.14
C THR A 232 -6.33 15.73 10.60
N PRO A 233 -7.20 16.30 11.45
CA PRO A 233 -6.91 16.49 12.87
C PRO A 233 -6.74 15.14 13.60
N PRO A 234 -6.04 15.11 14.74
CA PRO A 234 -5.94 13.90 15.56
C PRO A 234 -7.32 13.48 16.09
N THR A 235 -7.49 12.18 16.30
CA THR A 235 -8.63 11.56 16.98
C THR A 235 -8.29 11.06 18.38
N CYS A 236 -7.00 11.02 18.75
CA CYS A 236 -6.53 10.70 20.09
C CYS A 236 -5.30 11.57 20.42
N THR A 237 -5.39 12.33 21.50
CA THR A 237 -4.24 13.04 22.09
C THR A 237 -4.01 12.66 23.55
N ARG A 238 -4.96 11.91 24.15
CA ARG A 238 -4.83 11.29 25.47
C ARG A 238 -5.35 9.85 25.45
N ALA A 239 -4.48 8.89 25.73
CA ALA A 239 -4.87 7.50 25.94
C ALA A 239 -5.12 7.24 27.44
N LEU A 240 -6.30 6.71 27.76
CA LEU A 240 -6.70 6.26 29.10
C LEU A 240 -6.59 4.74 29.14
N VAL A 241 -5.47 4.23 29.65
CA VAL A 241 -5.22 2.78 29.71
C VAL A 241 -5.66 2.23 31.05
N VAL A 242 -6.52 1.21 31.01
CA VAL A 242 -7.01 0.52 32.21
C VAL A 242 -6.72 -0.97 32.09
N ALA A 243 -5.92 -1.50 33.03
CA ALA A 243 -5.61 -2.92 33.15
C ALA A 243 -6.24 -3.54 34.41
N GLY A 244 -6.46 -4.85 34.38
CA GLY A 244 -7.10 -5.61 35.46
C GLY A 244 -8.58 -5.26 35.68
N GLY A 245 -9.08 -5.53 36.88
CA GLY A 245 -10.46 -5.24 37.26
C GLY A 245 -11.46 -6.38 37.09
N GLN A 246 -11.02 -7.55 36.61
CA GLN A 246 -11.81 -8.79 36.64
C GLN A 246 -11.44 -9.65 37.86
N SER A 247 -10.18 -10.07 37.95
CA SER A 247 -9.63 -10.91 39.03
C SER A 247 -8.57 -10.20 39.88
N SER A 248 -8.15 -9.00 39.49
CA SER A 248 -7.10 -8.21 40.12
C SER A 248 -7.52 -6.73 40.25
N PRO A 249 -6.92 -5.93 41.16
CA PRO A 249 -7.23 -4.51 41.27
C PRO A 249 -7.00 -3.77 39.94
N ARG A 250 -7.77 -2.71 39.68
CA ARG A 250 -7.58 -1.89 38.48
C ARG A 250 -6.29 -1.08 38.56
N SER A 251 -5.50 -1.11 37.50
CA SER A 251 -4.37 -0.20 37.26
C SER A 251 -4.74 0.76 36.13
N CYS A 252 -4.76 2.06 36.41
CA CYS A 252 -5.16 3.09 35.45
C CYS A 252 -4.00 4.07 35.23
N LYS A 253 -3.70 4.41 33.98
CA LYS A 253 -2.69 5.42 33.63
C LYS A 253 -3.14 6.23 32.42
N THR A 254 -2.81 7.52 32.44
CA THR A 254 -3.07 8.45 31.34
C THR A 254 -1.78 8.75 30.60
N TYR A 255 -1.87 8.82 29.27
CA TYR A 255 -0.74 9.14 28.40
C TYR A 255 -1.14 10.28 27.48
N ASP A 256 -0.42 11.38 27.54
CA ASP A 256 -0.68 12.58 26.74
C ASP A 256 0.34 12.70 25.61
N ARG A 257 -0.14 13.04 24.41
CA ARG A 257 0.69 13.44 23.27
C ARG A 257 0.17 14.76 22.71
N THR A 258 0.99 15.81 22.83
CA THR A 258 0.67 17.11 22.26
C THR A 258 0.70 17.05 20.75
N ASP A 259 -0.40 17.43 20.10
CA ASP A 259 -0.45 17.54 18.65
C ASP A 259 0.28 18.81 18.16
N PRO A 260 1.12 18.73 17.11
CA PRO A 260 1.87 19.88 16.60
C PRO A 260 1.00 21.02 16.03
N LEU A 261 -0.14 20.71 15.40
CA LEU A 261 -1.08 21.70 14.85
C LEU A 261 -2.12 22.16 15.87
N PHE A 262 -2.48 21.29 16.81
CA PHE A 262 -3.52 21.51 17.81
C PHE A 262 -2.98 21.28 19.24
N PRO A 263 -2.02 22.10 19.71
CA PRO A 263 -1.33 21.84 20.98
C PRO A 263 -2.22 21.90 22.23
N GLY A 264 -3.40 22.52 22.13
CA GLY A 264 -4.38 22.59 23.22
C GLY A 264 -5.53 21.59 23.12
N LEU A 265 -5.54 20.72 22.11
CA LEU A 265 -6.63 19.78 21.87
C LEU A 265 -6.42 18.51 22.70
N VAL A 266 -7.38 18.22 23.59
CA VAL A 266 -7.41 17.01 24.40
C VAL A 266 -8.56 16.12 23.92
N ILE A 267 -8.25 14.97 23.35
CA ILE A 267 -9.22 13.97 22.93
C ILE A 267 -8.84 12.65 23.60
N GLU A 268 -9.75 12.16 24.45
CA GLU A 268 -9.54 10.96 25.24
C GLU A 268 -9.98 9.70 24.47
N GLN A 269 -9.13 8.69 24.44
CA GLN A 269 -9.43 7.36 23.95
C GLN A 269 -9.24 6.34 25.06
N PHE A 270 -10.26 5.52 25.30
CA PHE A 270 -10.16 4.40 26.23
C PHE A 270 -9.41 3.23 25.60
N VAL A 271 -8.43 2.68 26.32
CA VAL A 271 -7.65 1.50 25.94
C VAL A 271 -7.86 0.43 26.99
N ASP A 272 -8.52 -0.65 26.59
CA ASP A 272 -8.92 -1.75 27.46
C ASP A 272 -7.84 -2.83 27.52
N LEU A 273 -7.26 -3.02 28.70
CA LEU A 273 -6.37 -4.13 29.05
C LEU A 273 -6.89 -4.90 30.27
N THR A 274 -8.22 -4.95 30.46
CA THR A 274 -8.84 -5.58 31.64
C THR A 274 -8.57 -7.09 31.76
N SER A 275 -8.15 -7.74 30.67
CA SER A 275 -7.70 -9.14 30.63
C SER A 275 -6.26 -9.35 31.13
N VAL A 276 -5.46 -8.28 31.27
CA VAL A 276 -4.08 -8.35 31.74
C VAL A 276 -4.06 -8.38 33.26
N ASP A 277 -3.36 -9.37 33.82
CA ASP A 277 -3.15 -9.48 35.26
C ASP A 277 -2.24 -8.34 35.75
N THR A 278 -2.66 -7.63 36.80
CA THR A 278 -1.85 -6.55 37.38
C THR A 278 -0.67 -7.05 38.19
N ALA A 279 -0.58 -8.35 38.46
CA ALA A 279 0.63 -8.98 38.96
C ALA A 279 1.67 -9.29 37.86
N SER A 280 1.36 -9.04 36.58
CA SER A 280 2.29 -9.23 35.47
C SER A 280 3.54 -8.36 35.63
N VAL A 281 4.72 -8.97 35.52
CA VAL A 281 6.01 -8.25 35.56
C VAL A 281 6.17 -7.24 34.43
N ASP A 282 5.47 -7.45 33.31
CA ASP A 282 5.51 -6.61 32.11
C ASP A 282 4.32 -5.65 32.02
N LEU A 283 3.52 -5.51 33.08
CA LEU A 283 2.30 -4.69 33.08
C LEU A 283 2.55 -3.27 32.57
N VAL A 284 3.59 -2.60 33.09
CA VAL A 284 3.91 -1.22 32.71
C VAL A 284 4.28 -1.14 31.23
N ALA A 285 5.09 -2.08 30.73
CA ALA A 285 5.48 -2.11 29.33
C ALA A 285 4.29 -2.37 28.40
N GLN A 286 3.37 -3.27 28.79
CA GLN A 286 2.15 -3.53 28.04
C GLN A 286 1.22 -2.30 28.01
N MET A 287 1.08 -1.60 29.14
CA MET A 287 0.28 -0.37 29.20
C MET A 287 0.92 0.78 28.40
N ASP A 288 2.24 0.93 28.46
CA ASP A 288 2.98 1.93 27.68
C ASP A 288 2.86 1.65 26.18
N GLN A 289 2.99 0.38 25.77
CA GLN A 289 2.83 -0.04 24.38
C GLN A 289 1.42 0.22 23.86
N ALA A 290 0.39 -0.20 24.61
CA ALA A 290 -1.01 -0.02 24.19
C ALA A 290 -1.38 1.48 24.10
N ALA A 291 -0.81 2.32 24.97
CA ALA A 291 -0.96 3.77 24.87
C ALA A 291 -0.29 4.32 23.61
N GLU A 292 0.93 3.89 23.32
CA GLU A 292 1.71 4.32 22.15
C GLU A 292 0.99 3.93 20.85
N GLU A 293 0.42 2.73 20.79
CA GLU A 293 -0.40 2.25 19.67
C GLU A 293 -1.64 3.14 19.47
N ALA A 294 -2.38 3.44 20.54
CA ALA A 294 -3.56 4.30 20.46
C ALA A 294 -3.22 5.74 20.05
N LEU A 295 -2.19 6.34 20.64
CA LEU A 295 -1.74 7.71 20.34
C LEU A 295 -1.17 7.83 18.92
N THR A 296 -0.56 6.76 18.39
CA THR A 296 -0.03 6.74 17.02
C THR A 296 -1.15 6.52 16.01
N SER A 297 -2.10 5.62 16.30
CA SER A 297 -3.26 5.40 15.45
C SER A 297 -4.18 6.62 15.37
N GLY A 298 -4.29 7.39 16.45
CA GLY A 298 -5.13 8.59 16.51
C GLY A 298 -4.39 9.91 16.29
N ALA A 299 -3.11 9.88 15.89
CA ALA A 299 -2.36 11.09 15.59
C ALA A 299 -2.93 11.86 14.38
N GLY A 300 -2.71 13.18 14.34
CA GLY A 300 -3.09 14.01 13.20
C GLY A 300 -2.41 13.53 11.91
N GLN A 301 -3.18 13.46 10.83
CA GLN A 301 -2.72 12.91 9.55
C GLN A 301 -2.41 14.00 8.53
N GLY A 302 -1.51 13.74 7.59
CA GLY A 302 -1.20 14.63 6.48
C GLY A 302 -0.83 13.83 5.24
N SER A 303 -1.43 14.15 4.10
CA SER A 303 -1.10 13.51 2.82
C SER A 303 -0.64 14.54 1.81
N LEU A 304 0.29 14.14 0.93
CA LEU A 304 0.76 14.92 -0.22
C LEU A 304 0.45 14.13 -1.50
N THR A 305 -0.26 14.77 -2.41
CA THR A 305 -0.57 14.21 -3.72
C THR A 305 0.08 15.09 -4.77
N VAL A 306 0.80 14.47 -5.70
CA VAL A 306 1.47 15.14 -6.81
C VAL A 306 1.05 14.54 -8.13
N SER A 307 0.99 15.36 -9.18
CA SER A 307 0.79 14.91 -10.55
C SER A 307 2.10 15.13 -11.31
N PRO A 308 3.08 14.19 -11.24
CA PRO A 308 4.33 14.33 -11.99
C PRO A 308 4.10 14.22 -13.49
N ILE A 309 5.01 14.80 -14.27
CA ILE A 309 5.04 14.62 -15.72
C ILE A 309 6.23 13.74 -16.05
N ASP A 310 6.00 12.65 -16.78
CA ASP A 310 7.06 11.80 -17.28
C ASP A 310 7.90 12.58 -18.30
N ILE A 311 9.15 12.88 -17.94
CA ILE A 311 10.12 13.54 -18.80
C ILE A 311 11.20 12.54 -19.22
N PRO A 312 11.96 12.75 -20.30
CA PRO A 312 13.02 11.84 -20.71
C PRO A 312 14.05 11.50 -19.61
N LEU A 313 14.23 12.38 -18.62
CA LEU A 313 15.16 12.22 -17.50
C LEU A 313 14.54 11.62 -16.22
N LEU A 314 13.21 11.53 -16.13
CA LEU A 314 12.51 11.04 -14.94
C LEU A 314 11.16 10.41 -15.34
N ARG A 315 11.08 9.09 -15.22
CA ARG A 315 9.93 8.27 -15.62
C ARG A 315 9.61 7.20 -14.59
N TYR A 316 8.33 6.96 -14.38
CA TYR A 316 7.86 5.87 -13.53
C TYR A 316 8.25 4.51 -14.12
N GLY A 317 8.64 3.57 -13.26
CA GLY A 317 9.07 2.22 -13.64
C GLY A 317 10.52 2.12 -14.11
N ARG A 318 11.17 3.24 -14.48
CA ARG A 318 12.60 3.30 -14.81
C ARG A 318 13.43 3.96 -13.72
N ASP A 319 13.04 5.16 -13.30
CA ASP A 319 13.84 6.00 -12.40
C ASP A 319 13.31 6.02 -10.97
N TYR A 320 12.02 5.73 -10.80
CA TYR A 320 11.38 5.52 -9.50
C TYR A 320 10.19 4.57 -9.64
N GLN A 321 9.87 3.87 -8.55
CA GLN A 321 8.71 2.99 -8.47
C GLN A 321 7.97 3.16 -7.13
N VAL A 322 6.83 2.48 -6.98
CA VAL A 322 6.15 2.40 -5.67
C VAL A 322 7.09 1.80 -4.61
N GLY A 323 7.14 2.44 -3.46
CA GLY A 323 8.05 2.12 -2.35
C GLY A 323 9.31 2.97 -2.31
N ASP A 324 9.78 3.53 -3.44
CA ASP A 324 11.00 4.34 -3.44
C ASP A 324 10.79 5.67 -2.71
N THR A 325 11.86 6.19 -2.13
CA THR A 325 11.85 7.55 -1.54
C THR A 325 12.18 8.57 -2.62
N VAL A 326 11.37 9.60 -2.77
CA VAL A 326 11.54 10.69 -3.74
C VAL A 326 11.54 12.04 -3.03
N SER A 327 11.90 13.11 -3.72
CA SER A 327 11.76 14.47 -3.18
C SER A 327 10.78 15.33 -3.97
N VAL A 328 9.99 16.14 -3.26
CA VAL A 328 9.02 17.06 -3.83
C VAL A 328 9.24 18.45 -3.24
N GLN A 329 9.26 19.47 -4.10
CA GLN A 329 9.25 20.85 -3.65
C GLN A 329 7.82 21.28 -3.33
N VAL A 330 7.52 21.49 -2.04
CA VAL A 330 6.24 22.02 -1.57
C VAL A 330 6.45 23.48 -1.16
N ARG A 331 5.91 24.39 -1.96
CA ARG A 331 6.19 25.84 -1.88
C ARG A 331 7.69 26.11 -2.07
N ALA A 332 8.40 26.52 -1.02
CA ALA A 332 9.83 26.85 -1.07
C ALA A 332 10.73 25.76 -0.45
N THR A 333 10.15 24.67 0.08
CA THR A 333 10.88 23.68 0.86
C THR A 333 10.88 22.33 0.15
N TRP A 334 12.02 21.66 0.16
CA TRP A 334 12.15 20.29 -0.30
C TRP A 334 11.75 19.31 0.80
N MET A 335 10.92 18.34 0.44
CA MET A 335 10.48 17.26 1.31
C MET A 335 10.83 15.93 0.67
N THR A 336 11.16 14.93 1.48
CA THR A 336 11.50 13.58 1.01
C THR A 336 10.54 12.56 1.60
N ASP A 337 10.03 11.65 0.77
CA ASP A 337 9.08 10.64 1.22
C ASP A 337 8.91 9.46 0.24
N VAL A 338 8.37 8.37 0.75
CA VAL A 338 8.04 7.13 0.06
C VAL A 338 6.83 7.32 -0.88
N VAL A 339 6.99 6.91 -2.13
CA VAL A 339 5.90 6.82 -3.11
C VAL A 339 4.99 5.64 -2.75
N ARG A 340 3.78 5.89 -2.26
CA ARG A 340 2.88 4.81 -1.79
C ARG A 340 1.92 4.33 -2.86
N GLU A 341 1.47 5.24 -3.72
CA GLU A 341 0.54 4.90 -4.79
C GLU A 341 0.94 5.70 -6.04
N VAL A 342 0.82 5.05 -7.20
CA VAL A 342 0.95 5.71 -8.50
C VAL A 342 -0.24 5.32 -9.35
N THR A 343 -0.99 6.32 -9.77
CA THR A 343 -2.05 6.24 -10.76
C THR A 343 -1.47 6.60 -12.13
N LEU A 344 -1.42 5.63 -13.04
CA LEU A 344 -1.13 5.87 -14.45
C LEU A 344 -2.44 5.96 -15.21
N THR A 345 -2.63 7.01 -15.99
CA THR A 345 -3.78 7.19 -16.86
C THR A 345 -3.30 7.29 -18.29
N SER A 346 -3.75 6.40 -19.15
CA SER A 346 -3.46 6.42 -20.59
C SER A 346 -4.76 6.59 -21.35
N THR A 347 -4.85 7.64 -22.18
CA THR A 347 -6.00 7.87 -23.06
C THR A 347 -5.56 7.80 -24.52
N ALA A 348 -6.46 7.36 -25.40
CA ALA A 348 -6.15 7.26 -26.83
C ALA A 348 -5.80 8.61 -27.48
N SER A 349 -6.22 9.74 -26.89
CA SER A 349 -6.03 11.09 -27.43
C SER A 349 -4.83 11.86 -26.84
N GLU A 350 -4.38 11.56 -25.61
CA GLU A 350 -3.44 12.42 -24.87
C GLU A 350 -2.20 11.69 -24.33
N GLY A 351 -2.01 10.41 -24.66
CA GLY A 351 -0.87 9.62 -24.20
C GLY A 351 -1.00 9.17 -22.73
N THR A 352 0.12 8.82 -22.09
CA THR A 352 0.13 8.37 -20.68
C THR A 352 0.54 9.51 -19.73
N ALA A 353 -0.35 9.86 -18.81
CA ALA A 353 -0.12 10.75 -17.69
C ALA A 353 0.11 9.95 -16.39
N THR A 354 1.01 10.45 -15.53
CA THR A 354 1.37 9.83 -14.25
C THR A 354 0.89 10.72 -13.11
N LYS A 355 0.16 10.17 -12.15
CA LYS A 355 -0.20 10.83 -10.89
C LYS A 355 0.34 10.01 -9.74
N ALA A 356 1.13 10.61 -8.86
CA ALA A 356 1.76 9.89 -7.75
C ALA A 356 1.28 10.44 -6.40
N ALA A 357 0.85 9.54 -5.52
CA ALA A 357 0.60 9.87 -4.12
C ALA A 357 1.85 9.55 -3.30
N VAL A 358 2.33 10.56 -2.58
CA VAL A 358 3.55 10.51 -1.80
C VAL A 358 3.16 10.85 -0.36
N GLY A 359 3.15 9.86 0.52
CA GLY A 359 2.61 10.05 1.87
C GLY A 359 2.01 8.79 2.44
N ASP A 360 2.10 8.67 3.76
CA ASP A 360 1.32 7.69 4.53
C ASP A 360 0.02 8.35 5.03
N SER A 361 -0.99 7.56 5.38
CA SER A 361 -2.05 7.95 6.32
C SER A 361 -1.84 7.28 7.69
N ALA A 362 -0.98 6.26 7.77
CA ALA A 362 -0.61 5.60 8.99
C ALA A 362 0.65 6.23 9.62
N GLY A 363 0.42 7.04 10.65
CA GLY A 363 1.30 7.14 11.83
C GLY A 363 2.66 7.82 11.70
N ASP A 364 3.64 7.24 11.02
CA ASP A 364 4.95 7.17 11.71
C ASP A 364 6.14 7.90 11.06
N GLY A 365 5.92 8.73 10.03
CA GLY A 365 7.04 9.50 9.50
C GLY A 365 6.69 10.73 8.67
N THR A 366 5.89 10.55 7.63
CA THR A 366 5.70 11.64 6.65
C THR A 366 4.43 12.44 6.85
N VAL A 367 3.38 11.76 7.28
CA VAL A 367 2.25 12.39 7.97
C VAL A 367 2.79 13.41 8.97
N ALA A 368 3.64 12.97 9.90
CA ALA A 368 4.23 13.82 10.91
C ALA A 368 5.06 14.96 10.29
N ARG A 369 5.87 14.73 9.24
CA ARG A 369 6.72 15.78 8.63
C ARG A 369 5.95 16.83 7.85
N ILE A 370 4.99 16.45 6.98
CA ILE A 370 4.13 17.40 6.27
C ILE A 370 3.29 18.15 7.29
N TYR A 371 2.72 17.44 8.26
CA TYR A 371 1.91 18.03 9.31
C TYR A 371 2.70 18.99 10.21
N GLN A 372 3.91 18.62 10.64
CA GLN A 372 4.84 19.46 11.40
C GLN A 372 5.33 20.67 10.60
N TYR A 373 5.67 20.48 9.32
CA TYR A 373 6.02 21.60 8.44
C TYR A 373 4.86 22.57 8.31
N LEU A 374 3.64 22.07 8.10
CA LEU A 374 2.45 22.91 8.05
C LEU A 374 2.18 23.61 9.37
N ALA A 375 2.44 22.94 10.50
CA ALA A 375 2.37 23.56 11.82
C ALA A 375 3.36 24.71 11.94
N GLN A 376 4.60 24.50 11.50
CA GLN A 376 5.64 25.52 11.50
C GLN A 376 5.27 26.70 10.59
N VAL A 377 4.85 26.44 9.34
CA VAL A 377 4.43 27.50 8.41
C VAL A 377 3.23 28.28 8.94
N LYS A 378 2.21 27.61 9.50
CA LYS A 378 1.04 28.30 10.09
C LYS A 378 1.44 29.14 11.31
N LYS A 379 2.34 28.63 12.16
CA LYS A 379 2.88 29.35 13.32
C LYS A 379 3.65 30.60 12.90
N ASP A 380 4.47 30.50 11.86
CA ASP A 380 5.26 31.63 11.35
C ASP A 380 4.38 32.70 10.70
N ILE A 381 3.34 32.29 9.95
CA ILE A 381 2.33 33.24 9.42
C ILE A 381 1.59 33.93 10.57
N GLY A 382 1.20 33.21 11.62
CA GLY A 382 0.56 33.78 12.81
C GLY A 382 1.44 34.84 13.48
N ARG A 383 2.73 34.55 13.67
CA ARG A 383 3.73 35.47 14.23
C ARG A 383 3.99 36.70 13.35
N LEU A 384 3.97 36.54 12.03
CA LEU A 384 4.11 37.66 11.08
C LEU A 384 2.89 38.59 11.11
N LYS A 385 1.68 38.04 11.25
CA LYS A 385 0.44 38.84 11.36
C LYS A 385 0.39 39.62 12.68
N THR A 386 0.84 39.05 13.80
CA THR A 386 0.86 39.76 15.09
C THR A 386 1.92 40.85 15.16
N ARG A 387 3.04 40.73 14.43
CA ARG A 387 4.06 41.80 14.31
C ARG A 387 3.64 43.01 13.47
N LYS A 388 2.68 42.86 12.56
CA LYS A 388 2.14 43.98 11.76
C LYS A 388 1.00 44.74 12.46
N ALA A 389 0.49 44.22 13.57
CA ALA A 389 -0.62 44.80 14.33
C ALA A 389 -0.16 45.46 15.64
N ALA A 390 1.15 45.62 15.84
CA ALA A 390 1.77 46.27 17.00
C ALA A 390 2.41 47.60 16.60
#